data_AF-A0A938S266-F1
#
_entry.id   AF-A0A938S266-F1
#
_cell.length_a   1.000
_cell.length_b   1.000
_cell.length_c   1.000
_cell.angle_alpha   90.00
_cell.angle_beta   90.00
_cell.angle_gamma   90.00
#
_symmetry.space_group_name_H-M   'P 1'
#
loop_
_entity.id
_entity.type
_entity.pdbx_description
1 polymer ?
#
loop_
_entity_poly.entity_id
_entity_poly.type
_entity_poly.pdbx_seq_one_letter_code
_entity_poly.pdbx_strand_id
1 'polypeptide(L)'
;MAEITERNYRRLNFFRGFRTTEKDWNDGERYHVEKRRLHNRMMHGPGVVPHALGGMRVTARSQGQLAVEIQAGYAVDGQGNDIFLWEPEIKQFNPNDFKLPATVYLVARYIEEFTDFISYKENLDFKGHRKIAESVKVEWSVTEPDLHTEVELARINVAKDIKRILDPKDPFNPQPNEIDLRFVPVAGIVGSFLNPQMLWEIMEMIRRSKQVYALMFHQMRILPAADVLHGFITLEMLIHAQLVDLRNIFNLYLIILNHQWSVILEIEANVPQISSQRDFANFKKQVEISLQRYQERHFSLDFLSGLMSYQGECQKFMETIFQKQLKPQKKLEVKTTDTSAVVENIKVRSAPFEERMNIEGQDMVLIDTIDPIDPDSEKGHQWRITGERDKYRTRQKLKYPDGATVEDAGVAFEGGQLEFEVKNVEPGKDVYVVWRMDYVHGDWEAEVEANDKRLANCICAGSDRKARWRNWVYVVLAEYVREVTLRVKIKPVTADRDINVFKMWAYQPVKRG
;
A
#
# COMPACT_ATOMS: atom_id res chain seq x y z
N MET A 1 17.33 -41.81 -14.98
CA MET A 1 16.22 -40.94 -15.40
C MET A 1 15.68 -41.47 -16.72
N ALA A 2 14.43 -41.92 -16.78
CA ALA A 2 13.80 -42.25 -18.06
C ALA A 2 13.48 -40.93 -18.78
N GLU A 3 13.96 -40.77 -20.01
CA GLU A 3 13.65 -39.64 -20.89
C GLU A 3 12.14 -39.46 -20.99
N ILE A 4 11.63 -38.29 -20.59
CA ILE A 4 10.26 -37.87 -20.88
C ILE A 4 10.21 -37.57 -22.38
N THR A 5 9.96 -38.60 -23.18
CA THR A 5 9.91 -38.52 -24.66
C THR A 5 8.63 -37.86 -25.17
N GLU A 6 7.62 -37.66 -24.32
CA GLU A 6 6.36 -37.00 -24.69
C GLU A 6 6.01 -35.87 -23.70
N ARG A 7 5.86 -34.64 -24.24
CA ARG A 7 5.48 -33.43 -23.49
C ARG A 7 3.99 -33.39 -23.10
N ASN A 8 3.35 -34.54 -22.84
CA ASN A 8 1.92 -34.64 -22.58
C ASN A 8 1.62 -35.48 -21.34
N TYR A 9 0.80 -34.94 -20.43
CA TYR A 9 0.29 -35.68 -19.27
C TYR A 9 -0.82 -36.64 -19.70
N ARG A 10 -0.63 -37.95 -19.47
CA ARG A 10 -1.60 -39.01 -19.82
C ARG A 10 -2.13 -39.69 -18.57
N ARG A 11 -3.45 -39.63 -18.37
CA ARG A 11 -4.14 -40.34 -17.30
C ARG A 11 -4.69 -41.66 -17.82
N LEU A 12 -4.70 -42.70 -16.98
CA LEU A 12 -5.38 -43.96 -17.29
C LEU A 12 -6.87 -43.72 -17.57
N ASN A 13 -7.38 -44.41 -18.59
CA ASN A 13 -8.80 -44.42 -18.92
C ASN A 13 -9.32 -45.86 -18.80
N PHE A 14 -10.12 -46.13 -17.77
CA PHE A 14 -10.66 -47.47 -17.53
C PHE A 14 -11.84 -47.75 -18.48
N PHE A 15 -11.82 -48.91 -19.12
CA PHE A 15 -12.92 -49.36 -20.00
C PHE A 15 -13.14 -50.87 -19.87
N ARG A 16 -14.30 -51.35 -20.36
CA ARG A 16 -14.63 -52.78 -20.30
C ARG A 16 -13.63 -53.60 -21.11
N GLY A 17 -12.98 -54.56 -20.46
CA GLY A 17 -11.95 -55.40 -21.07
C GLY A 17 -10.52 -54.86 -20.91
N PHE A 18 -10.34 -53.72 -20.24
CA PHE A 18 -9.01 -53.23 -19.90
C PHE A 18 -8.34 -54.13 -18.85
N ARG A 19 -7.32 -54.88 -19.26
CA ARG A 19 -6.51 -55.73 -18.37
C ARG A 19 -5.29 -54.94 -17.91
N THR A 20 -5.22 -54.65 -16.62
CA THR A 20 -4.11 -53.88 -16.03
C THR A 20 -2.87 -54.73 -15.79
N THR A 21 -1.72 -54.09 -15.91
CA THR A 21 -0.38 -54.60 -15.58
C THR A 21 0.25 -53.74 -14.49
N GLU A 22 1.39 -54.17 -13.93
CA GLU A 22 2.18 -53.38 -12.99
C GLU A 22 2.56 -52.01 -13.60
N LYS A 23 2.92 -51.99 -14.88
CA LYS A 23 3.26 -50.76 -15.60
C LYS A 23 2.09 -49.78 -15.62
N ASP A 24 0.86 -50.24 -15.89
CA ASP A 24 -0.31 -49.36 -15.92
C ASP A 24 -0.52 -48.68 -14.56
N TRP A 25 -0.41 -49.43 -13.46
CA TRP A 25 -0.54 -48.87 -12.11
C TRP A 25 0.59 -47.91 -11.76
N ASN A 26 1.84 -48.25 -12.09
CA ASN A 26 3.00 -47.39 -11.86
C ASN A 26 2.92 -46.09 -12.69
N ASP A 27 2.45 -46.16 -13.94
CA ASP A 27 2.23 -44.98 -14.79
C ASP A 27 1.08 -44.12 -14.24
N GLY A 28 0.02 -44.75 -13.71
CA GLY A 28 -1.08 -44.09 -13.02
C GLY A 28 -0.63 -43.30 -11.79
N GLU A 29 0.16 -43.92 -10.90
CA GLU A 29 0.68 -43.24 -9.71
C GLU A 29 1.64 -42.11 -10.08
N ARG A 30 2.54 -42.36 -11.03
CA ARG A 30 3.47 -41.34 -11.54
C ARG A 30 2.74 -40.13 -12.10
N TYR A 31 1.65 -40.33 -12.83
CA TYR A 31 0.81 -39.21 -13.31
C TYR A 31 0.33 -38.35 -12.14
N HIS A 32 -0.14 -38.95 -11.05
CA HIS A 32 -0.64 -38.22 -9.88
C HIS A 32 0.48 -37.52 -9.12
N VAL A 33 1.64 -38.16 -8.94
CA VAL A 33 2.83 -37.53 -8.32
C VAL A 33 3.30 -36.33 -9.15
N GLU A 34 3.46 -36.49 -10.47
CA GLU A 34 3.94 -35.41 -11.34
C GLU A 34 2.94 -34.25 -11.46
N LYS A 35 1.63 -34.52 -11.39
CA LYS A 35 0.61 -33.46 -11.35
C LYS A 35 0.64 -32.68 -10.03
N ARG A 36 0.94 -33.33 -8.90
CA ARG A 36 1.15 -32.68 -7.59
C ARG A 36 2.41 -31.83 -7.60
N ARG A 37 3.55 -32.39 -8.04
CA ARG A 37 4.81 -31.65 -8.22
C ARG A 37 4.64 -30.44 -9.14
N LEU A 38 3.88 -30.57 -10.23
CA LEU A 38 3.57 -29.44 -11.12
C LEU A 38 2.78 -28.33 -10.41
N HIS A 39 1.79 -28.69 -9.60
CA HIS A 39 1.04 -27.71 -8.80
C HIS A 39 1.98 -26.93 -7.88
N ASN A 40 2.84 -27.65 -7.15
CA ASN A 40 3.86 -27.07 -6.30
C ASN A 40 4.78 -26.13 -7.08
N ARG A 41 5.38 -26.55 -8.20
CA ARG A 41 6.28 -25.71 -9.01
C ARG A 41 5.62 -24.46 -9.61
N MET A 42 4.33 -24.52 -9.94
CA MET A 42 3.65 -23.45 -10.68
C MET A 42 2.91 -22.47 -9.79
N MET A 43 2.43 -22.94 -8.63
CA MET A 43 1.61 -22.13 -7.70
C MET A 43 2.35 -21.78 -6.41
N HIS A 44 3.45 -22.48 -6.10
CA HIS A 44 4.23 -22.28 -4.89
C HIS A 44 5.71 -22.04 -5.23
N GLY A 45 6.32 -21.08 -4.52
CA GLY A 45 7.79 -20.96 -4.53
C GLY A 45 8.42 -22.07 -3.69
N PRO A 46 9.64 -22.52 -3.99
CA PRO A 46 10.37 -23.48 -3.16
C PRO A 46 10.82 -22.84 -1.83
N GLY A 47 10.91 -23.65 -0.78
CA GLY A 47 11.41 -23.28 0.54
C GLY A 47 10.68 -23.95 1.70
N VAL A 48 10.98 -23.51 2.92
CA VAL A 48 10.31 -23.94 4.15
C VAL A 48 8.92 -23.32 4.26
N VAL A 49 7.95 -24.07 4.77
CA VAL A 49 6.61 -23.57 5.14
C VAL A 49 6.59 -23.28 6.65
N PRO A 50 6.77 -22.02 7.10
CA PRO A 50 7.10 -21.72 8.50
C PRO A 50 5.99 -22.06 9.50
N HIS A 51 4.74 -22.18 9.05
CA HIS A 51 3.57 -22.46 9.89
C HIS A 51 3.17 -23.93 9.93
N ALA A 52 3.80 -24.77 9.10
CA ALA A 52 3.55 -26.19 9.14
C ALA A 52 4.32 -26.81 10.32
N LEU A 53 3.60 -27.36 11.28
CA LEU A 53 4.16 -27.98 12.50
C LEU A 53 5.06 -27.00 13.27
N GLY A 54 6.34 -27.35 13.46
CA GLY A 54 7.36 -26.49 14.08
C GLY A 54 8.17 -25.65 13.09
N GLY A 55 7.75 -25.61 11.81
CA GLY A 55 8.31 -24.74 10.78
C GLY A 55 9.73 -25.07 10.34
N MET A 56 10.17 -26.33 10.52
CA MET A 56 11.57 -26.75 10.29
C MET A 56 12.61 -25.83 10.98
N ARG A 57 12.22 -25.22 12.10
CA ARG A 57 13.04 -24.22 12.77
C ARG A 57 14.32 -24.86 13.30
N VAL A 58 15.45 -24.25 12.98
CA VAL A 58 16.77 -24.66 13.47
C VAL A 58 17.15 -23.82 14.69
N THR A 59 17.51 -24.49 15.78
CA THR A 59 18.00 -23.85 17.02
C THR A 59 19.25 -24.53 17.52
N ALA A 60 20.16 -23.77 18.15
CA ALA A 60 21.28 -24.35 18.84
C ALA A 60 20.79 -25.14 20.08
N ARG A 61 21.41 -26.29 20.36
CA ARG A 61 21.07 -27.06 21.56
C ARG A 61 21.59 -26.36 22.82
N SER A 62 20.76 -26.33 23.85
CA SER A 62 21.17 -25.86 25.19
C SER A 62 22.36 -26.70 25.67
N GLN A 63 23.33 -26.02 26.31
CA GLN A 63 24.69 -26.49 26.65
C GLN A 63 25.79 -26.32 25.58
N GLY A 64 25.48 -25.73 24.42
CA GLY A 64 26.52 -25.29 23.48
C GLY A 64 27.36 -26.44 22.93
N GLN A 65 26.69 -27.51 22.51
CA GLN A 65 27.31 -28.61 21.79
C GLN A 65 27.52 -28.22 20.31
N LEU A 66 28.33 -28.99 19.58
CA LEU A 66 28.42 -28.89 18.11
C LEU A 66 27.21 -29.59 17.48
N ALA A 67 26.00 -29.15 17.81
CA ALA A 67 24.78 -29.76 17.33
C ALA A 67 23.67 -28.71 17.21
N VAL A 68 22.80 -28.95 16.24
CA VAL A 68 21.58 -28.17 16.04
C VAL A 68 20.36 -29.09 16.16
N GLU A 69 19.27 -28.53 16.64
CA GLU A 69 17.96 -29.17 16.68
C GLU A 69 17.08 -28.56 15.59
N ILE A 70 16.50 -29.42 14.76
CA ILE A 70 15.56 -29.06 13.70
C ILE A 70 14.18 -29.50 14.16
N GLN A 71 13.25 -28.58 14.31
CA GLN A 71 11.87 -28.91 14.66
C GLN A 71 11.14 -29.61 13.51
N ALA A 72 10.11 -30.40 13.81
CA ALA A 72 9.24 -30.98 12.78
C ALA A 72 8.67 -29.89 11.85
N GLY A 73 8.43 -30.21 10.58
CA GLY A 73 7.98 -29.21 9.62
C GLY A 73 7.86 -29.73 8.20
N TYR A 74 7.57 -28.81 7.29
CA TYR A 74 7.34 -29.08 5.88
C TYR A 74 8.03 -28.05 5.00
N ALA A 75 8.59 -28.52 3.89
CA ALA A 75 9.24 -27.70 2.87
C ALA A 75 8.96 -28.26 1.47
N VAL A 76 9.20 -27.44 0.45
CA VAL A 76 9.06 -27.80 -0.96
C VAL A 76 10.33 -27.42 -1.70
N ASP A 77 10.93 -28.34 -2.45
CA ASP A 77 12.09 -28.01 -3.29
C ASP A 77 11.68 -27.45 -4.67
N GLY A 78 12.66 -27.02 -5.47
CA GLY A 78 12.42 -26.48 -6.81
C GLY A 78 11.94 -27.52 -7.84
N GLN A 79 11.97 -28.81 -7.51
CA GLN A 79 11.31 -29.87 -8.29
C GLN A 79 9.85 -30.08 -7.88
N GLY A 80 9.39 -29.41 -6.81
CA GLY A 80 8.03 -29.52 -6.29
C GLY A 80 7.83 -30.75 -5.40
N ASN A 81 8.90 -31.37 -4.91
CA ASN A 81 8.81 -32.47 -3.96
C ASN A 81 8.36 -31.99 -2.59
N ASP A 82 7.55 -32.79 -1.94
CA ASP A 82 7.05 -32.57 -0.59
C ASP A 82 8.09 -33.09 0.43
N ILE A 83 8.80 -32.19 1.11
CA ILE A 83 9.80 -32.53 2.12
C ILE A 83 9.15 -32.43 3.50
N PHE A 84 8.82 -33.58 4.08
CA PHE A 84 8.10 -33.64 5.36
C PHE A 84 8.97 -34.25 6.46
N LEU A 85 9.28 -33.44 7.49
CA LEU A 85 9.97 -33.89 8.71
C LEU A 85 8.94 -34.07 9.82
N TRP A 86 8.58 -35.33 10.10
CA TRP A 86 7.48 -35.66 11.03
C TRP A 86 7.80 -35.38 12.51
N GLU A 87 9.05 -35.60 12.92
CA GLU A 87 9.51 -35.44 14.29
C GLU A 87 10.77 -34.57 14.33
N PRO A 88 11.04 -33.84 15.42
CA PRO A 88 12.29 -33.09 15.55
C PRO A 88 13.53 -33.98 15.38
N GLU A 89 14.51 -33.51 14.62
CA GLU A 89 15.78 -34.20 14.38
C GLU A 89 16.94 -33.41 15.00
N ILE A 90 17.91 -34.11 15.59
CA ILE A 90 19.15 -33.50 16.09
C ILE A 90 20.28 -33.82 15.13
N LYS A 91 20.89 -32.79 14.53
CA LYS A 91 22.03 -32.96 13.65
C LYS A 91 23.33 -32.57 14.35
N GLN A 92 24.17 -33.58 14.59
CA GLN A 92 25.54 -33.39 15.06
C GLN A 92 26.40 -32.78 13.96
N PHE A 93 27.22 -31.81 14.31
CA PHE A 93 28.24 -31.20 13.45
C PHE A 93 29.61 -31.72 13.86
N ASN A 94 30.32 -32.33 12.93
CA ASN A 94 31.68 -32.80 13.14
C ASN A 94 32.66 -31.92 12.36
N PRO A 95 33.47 -31.06 13.03
CA PRO A 95 34.41 -30.16 12.38
C PRO A 95 35.43 -30.87 11.48
N ASN A 96 35.75 -32.14 11.78
CA ASN A 96 36.74 -32.92 11.02
C ASN A 96 36.26 -33.31 9.62
N ASP A 97 34.95 -33.25 9.35
CA ASP A 97 34.39 -33.55 8.04
C ASP A 97 34.62 -32.39 7.05
N PHE A 98 35.13 -31.25 7.52
CA PHE A 98 35.24 -30.00 6.76
C PHE A 98 36.64 -29.37 6.84
N LYS A 99 37.00 -28.60 5.80
CA LYS A 99 38.21 -27.76 5.80
C LYS A 99 37.84 -26.37 6.32
N LEU A 100 38.19 -26.07 7.58
CA LEU A 100 37.82 -24.84 8.26
C LEU A 100 38.95 -23.77 8.21
N PRO A 101 38.62 -22.46 8.20
CA PRO A 101 37.29 -21.87 8.30
C PRO A 101 36.51 -21.92 6.98
N ALA A 102 35.20 -22.15 7.07
CA ALA A 102 34.31 -22.22 5.90
C ALA A 102 32.86 -21.95 6.30
N THR A 103 32.05 -21.55 5.32
CA THR A 103 30.59 -21.55 5.45
C THR A 103 30.09 -22.97 5.27
N VAL A 104 29.36 -23.49 6.25
CA VAL A 104 28.72 -24.80 6.19
C VAL A 104 27.20 -24.61 6.22
N TYR A 105 26.51 -25.35 5.37
CA TYR A 105 25.07 -25.30 5.16
C TYR A 105 24.42 -26.54 5.77
N LEU A 106 23.28 -26.35 6.43
CA LEU A 106 22.37 -27.42 6.82
C LEU A 106 21.25 -27.49 5.77
N VAL A 107 21.08 -28.63 5.12
CA VAL A 107 20.13 -28.81 4.02
C VAL A 107 19.18 -29.97 4.30
N ALA A 108 17.96 -29.87 3.78
CA ALA A 108 16.99 -30.96 3.72
C ALA A 108 16.77 -31.40 2.27
N ARG A 109 16.81 -32.72 2.03
CA ARG A 109 16.61 -33.34 0.72
C ARG A 109 15.48 -34.34 0.75
N TYR A 110 14.66 -34.34 -0.31
CA TYR A 110 13.69 -35.38 -0.57
C TYR A 110 14.40 -36.68 -0.97
N ILE A 111 13.98 -37.82 -0.40
CA ILE A 111 14.46 -39.14 -0.77
C ILE A 111 13.31 -40.13 -0.91
N GLU A 112 13.40 -40.99 -1.92
CA GLU A 112 12.49 -42.13 -2.14
C GLU A 112 13.28 -43.43 -1.90
N GLU A 113 12.75 -44.31 -1.06
CA GLU A 113 13.34 -45.63 -0.80
C GLU A 113 12.33 -46.74 -1.02
N PHE A 114 12.70 -47.74 -1.80
CA PHE A 114 11.88 -48.93 -1.97
C PHE A 114 11.85 -49.76 -0.68
N THR A 115 10.66 -49.99 -0.14
CA THR A 115 10.44 -50.67 1.15
C THR A 115 9.49 -51.85 1.00
N ASP A 116 9.33 -52.64 2.07
CA ASP A 116 8.45 -53.82 2.08
C ASP A 116 8.78 -54.85 0.99
N PHE A 117 10.04 -55.26 0.90
CA PHE A 117 10.48 -56.29 -0.05
C PHE A 117 9.80 -57.64 0.23
N ILE A 118 9.27 -58.26 -0.83
CA ILE A 118 8.72 -59.62 -0.81
C ILE A 118 9.41 -60.44 -1.90
N SER A 119 9.65 -61.70 -1.59
CA SER A 119 10.06 -62.73 -2.55
C SER A 119 9.22 -63.98 -2.30
N TYR A 120 8.61 -64.51 -3.36
CA TYR A 120 7.91 -65.80 -3.28
C TYR A 120 8.92 -66.95 -3.42
N LYS A 121 8.86 -67.93 -2.51
CA LYS A 121 9.79 -69.08 -2.51
C LYS A 121 9.57 -70.03 -3.69
N GLU A 122 8.33 -70.12 -4.15
CA GLU A 122 7.90 -71.03 -5.21
C GLU A 122 8.30 -70.54 -6.60
N ASN A 123 8.51 -69.23 -6.76
CA ASN A 123 9.01 -68.65 -7.99
C ASN A 123 9.78 -67.34 -7.69
N LEU A 124 11.10 -67.41 -7.84
CA LEU A 124 12.04 -66.33 -7.52
C LEU A 124 11.92 -65.12 -8.47
N ASP A 125 11.21 -65.25 -9.59
CA ASP A 125 10.94 -64.15 -10.51
C ASP A 125 9.84 -63.22 -9.96
N PHE A 126 8.99 -63.71 -9.05
CA PHE A 126 8.04 -62.88 -8.32
C PHE A 126 8.69 -62.33 -7.05
N LYS A 127 9.45 -61.25 -7.22
CA LYS A 127 10.04 -60.50 -6.12
C LYS A 127 9.99 -59.00 -6.41
N GLY A 128 9.89 -58.20 -5.38
CA GLY A 128 9.83 -56.75 -5.51
C GLY A 128 9.47 -56.06 -4.22
N HIS A 129 9.52 -54.74 -4.26
CA HIS A 129 9.14 -53.87 -3.15
C HIS A 129 7.68 -53.47 -3.29
N ARG A 130 6.90 -53.61 -2.22
CA ARG A 130 5.47 -53.25 -2.26
C ARG A 130 5.21 -51.77 -2.12
N LYS A 131 6.17 -51.01 -1.59
CA LYS A 131 6.00 -49.59 -1.27
C LYS A 131 7.25 -48.79 -1.63
N ILE A 132 7.02 -47.51 -1.84
CA ILE A 132 8.06 -46.48 -1.87
C ILE A 132 7.83 -45.63 -0.63
N ALA A 133 8.81 -45.54 0.24
CA ALA A 133 8.81 -44.65 1.38
C ALA A 133 9.39 -43.31 0.94
N GLU A 134 8.58 -42.26 1.03
CA GLU A 134 9.01 -40.88 0.83
C GLU A 134 9.47 -40.32 2.17
N SER A 135 10.69 -39.80 2.24
CA SER A 135 11.24 -39.24 3.47
C SER A 135 12.19 -38.08 3.21
N VAL A 136 12.73 -37.51 4.28
CA VAL A 136 13.66 -36.40 4.26
C VAL A 136 15.02 -36.84 4.78
N LYS A 137 16.07 -36.37 4.12
CA LYS A 137 17.44 -36.48 4.60
C LYS A 137 17.95 -35.09 4.97
N VAL A 138 18.23 -34.87 6.25
CA VAL A 138 18.88 -33.64 6.73
C VAL A 138 20.38 -33.87 6.85
N GLU A 139 21.21 -33.00 6.27
CA GLU A 139 22.67 -33.15 6.34
C GLU A 139 23.44 -31.82 6.25
N TRP A 140 24.72 -31.88 6.65
CA TRP A 140 25.65 -30.77 6.51
C TRP A 140 26.35 -30.84 5.15
N SER A 141 26.52 -29.69 4.51
CA SER A 141 27.22 -29.53 3.24
C SER A 141 28.15 -28.32 3.29
N VAL A 142 29.28 -28.37 2.58
CA VAL A 142 30.14 -27.21 2.33
C VAL A 142 29.87 -26.57 0.96
N THR A 143 29.16 -27.29 0.10
CA THR A 143 28.71 -26.79 -1.20
C THR A 143 27.47 -25.94 -0.99
N GLU A 144 27.46 -24.78 -1.64
CA GLU A 144 26.30 -23.89 -1.64
C GLU A 144 25.05 -24.64 -2.15
N PRO A 145 23.92 -24.57 -1.43
CA PRO A 145 22.75 -25.37 -1.77
C PRO A 145 22.12 -25.01 -3.11
N ASP A 146 21.72 -26.02 -3.89
CA ASP A 146 20.90 -25.82 -5.09
C ASP A 146 19.41 -26.00 -4.76
N LEU A 147 18.67 -24.89 -4.72
CA LEU A 147 17.25 -24.86 -4.41
C LEU A 147 16.40 -25.74 -5.35
N HIS A 148 16.92 -26.14 -6.51
CA HIS A 148 16.25 -27.09 -7.39
C HIS A 148 16.10 -28.48 -6.75
N THR A 149 17.06 -28.93 -5.94
CA THR A 149 17.13 -30.31 -5.41
C THR A 149 17.15 -30.42 -3.89
N GLU A 150 17.42 -29.32 -3.20
CA GLU A 150 17.52 -29.29 -1.73
C GLU A 150 17.07 -27.94 -1.16
N VAL A 151 16.67 -27.93 0.11
CA VAL A 151 16.24 -26.71 0.80
C VAL A 151 17.22 -26.39 1.93
N GLU A 152 17.78 -25.17 1.92
CA GLU A 152 18.62 -24.68 3.01
C GLU A 152 17.78 -24.43 4.26
N LEU A 153 18.19 -25.01 5.39
CA LEU A 153 17.56 -24.82 6.69
C LEU A 153 18.32 -23.83 7.59
N ALA A 154 19.64 -23.72 7.39
CA ALA A 154 20.50 -22.76 8.04
C ALA A 154 21.89 -22.76 7.37
N ARG A 155 22.69 -21.72 7.60
CA ARG A 155 24.14 -21.76 7.38
C ARG A 155 24.90 -21.27 8.61
N ILE A 156 26.18 -21.63 8.70
CA ILE A 156 27.06 -21.22 9.80
C ILE A 156 28.40 -20.84 9.19
N ASN A 157 28.91 -19.64 9.51
CA ASN A 157 30.31 -19.29 9.25
C ASN A 157 31.19 -19.92 10.33
N VAL A 158 31.79 -21.07 10.04
CA VAL A 158 32.50 -21.88 11.02
C VAL A 158 33.96 -21.45 11.12
N ALA A 159 34.39 -21.06 12.32
CA ALA A 159 35.78 -20.72 12.63
C ALA A 159 36.65 -21.98 12.77
N LYS A 160 37.98 -21.83 12.63
CA LYS A 160 38.95 -22.93 12.68
C LYS A 160 38.95 -23.71 14.00
N ASP A 161 38.62 -23.04 15.11
CA ASP A 161 38.64 -23.57 16.47
C ASP A 161 37.24 -23.67 17.09
N ILE A 162 36.21 -23.92 16.27
CA ILE A 162 34.82 -24.03 16.74
C ILE A 162 34.69 -25.01 17.91
N LYS A 163 34.06 -24.55 18.99
CA LYS A 163 33.74 -25.37 20.17
C LYS A 163 32.25 -25.61 20.35
N ARG A 164 31.43 -24.69 19.85
CA ARG A 164 29.99 -24.61 20.08
C ARG A 164 29.32 -23.97 18.88
N ILE A 165 28.10 -24.41 18.58
CA ILE A 165 27.18 -23.67 17.72
C ILE A 165 26.22 -22.92 18.65
N LEU A 166 25.91 -21.66 18.32
CA LEU A 166 25.05 -20.80 19.12
C LEU A 166 23.94 -20.19 18.27
N ASP A 167 22.81 -19.87 18.90
CA ASP A 167 21.86 -18.96 18.28
C ASP A 167 22.49 -17.56 18.25
N PRO A 168 22.31 -16.79 17.16
CA PRO A 168 22.98 -15.51 17.03
C PRO A 168 22.44 -14.52 18.05
N LYS A 169 23.29 -13.65 18.61
CA LYS A 169 22.80 -12.53 19.45
C LYS A 169 22.04 -11.51 18.59
N ASP A 170 22.61 -11.15 17.44
CA ASP A 170 21.99 -10.32 16.42
C ASP A 170 21.67 -11.17 15.18
N PRO A 171 20.40 -11.48 14.89
CA PRO A 171 20.04 -12.33 13.75
C PRO A 171 20.26 -11.65 12.39
N PHE A 172 20.37 -10.32 12.33
CA PHE A 172 20.69 -9.62 11.10
C PHE A 172 22.19 -9.57 10.83
N ASN A 173 23.00 -9.82 11.86
CA ASN A 173 24.45 -9.89 11.76
C ASN A 173 25.04 -11.07 12.57
N PRO A 174 24.73 -12.34 12.21
CA PRO A 174 25.28 -13.51 12.88
C PRO A 174 26.81 -13.51 12.86
N GLN A 175 27.42 -13.73 14.02
CA GLN A 175 28.87 -13.82 14.18
C GLN A 175 29.38 -15.23 13.85
N PRO A 176 30.70 -15.44 13.73
CA PRO A 176 31.26 -16.78 13.51
C PRO A 176 30.77 -17.78 14.57
N ASN A 177 30.46 -19.00 14.12
CA ASN A 177 29.86 -20.10 14.88
C ASN A 177 28.42 -19.87 15.37
N GLU A 178 27.77 -18.79 14.94
CA GLU A 178 26.34 -18.56 15.17
C GLU A 178 25.51 -19.03 13.97
N ILE A 179 24.29 -19.50 14.25
CA ILE A 179 23.34 -19.93 13.22
C ILE A 179 22.87 -18.72 12.42
N ASP A 180 23.01 -18.78 11.11
CA ASP A 180 22.51 -17.78 10.17
C ASP A 180 21.29 -18.33 9.43
N LEU A 181 20.13 -17.73 9.72
CA LEU A 181 18.84 -18.09 9.13
C LEU A 181 18.40 -17.12 8.03
N ARG A 182 19.21 -16.09 7.71
CA ARG A 182 18.81 -15.01 6.79
C ARG A 182 18.58 -15.50 5.35
N PHE A 183 19.18 -16.64 5.00
CA PHE A 183 19.18 -17.20 3.66
C PHE A 183 18.21 -18.38 3.50
N VAL A 184 17.45 -18.75 4.54
CA VAL A 184 16.47 -19.83 4.47
C VAL A 184 15.34 -19.42 3.53
N PRO A 185 15.16 -20.12 2.39
CA PRO A 185 14.07 -19.81 1.47
C PRO A 185 12.73 -20.16 2.12
N VAL A 186 11.74 -19.31 1.91
CA VAL A 186 10.37 -19.52 2.40
C VAL A 186 9.50 -19.88 1.20
N ALA A 187 8.78 -20.99 1.30
CA ALA A 187 7.87 -21.40 0.25
C ALA A 187 6.78 -20.35 0.01
N GLY A 188 6.43 -20.16 -1.27
CA GLY A 188 5.45 -19.18 -1.71
C GLY A 188 4.04 -19.59 -1.33
N ILE A 189 3.64 -19.30 -0.09
CA ILE A 189 2.23 -19.40 0.31
C ILE A 189 1.51 -18.14 -0.16
N VAL A 190 0.50 -18.34 -1.00
CA VAL A 190 -0.37 -17.27 -1.50
C VAL A 190 -1.43 -16.93 -0.45
N GLY A 191 -1.62 -15.65 -0.19
CA GLY A 191 -2.59 -15.13 0.78
C GLY A 191 -2.06 -15.10 2.20
N SER A 192 -2.97 -14.79 3.13
CA SER A 192 -2.71 -14.68 4.55
C SER A 192 -3.43 -15.80 5.30
N PHE A 193 -2.75 -16.45 6.25
CA PHE A 193 -3.42 -17.34 7.21
C PHE A 193 -3.97 -16.58 8.42
N LEU A 194 -3.73 -15.26 8.48
CA LEU A 194 -4.33 -14.41 9.49
C LEU A 194 -5.85 -14.37 9.30
N ASN A 195 -6.58 -14.57 10.39
CA ASN A 195 -8.03 -14.41 10.40
C ASN A 195 -8.40 -13.00 9.89
N PRO A 196 -9.41 -12.84 9.01
CA PRO A 196 -9.91 -11.55 8.57
C PRO A 196 -10.16 -10.53 9.69
N GLN A 197 -10.64 -10.97 10.86
CA GLN A 197 -10.82 -10.10 12.02
C GLN A 197 -9.50 -9.48 12.49
N MET A 198 -8.45 -10.28 12.58
CA MET A 198 -7.12 -9.83 12.98
C MET A 198 -6.50 -8.92 11.93
N LEU A 199 -6.69 -9.21 10.64
CA LEU A 199 -6.29 -8.29 9.56
C LEU A 199 -6.98 -6.93 9.69
N TRP A 200 -8.29 -6.92 10.00
CA TRP A 200 -9.03 -5.69 10.25
C TRP A 200 -8.52 -4.91 11.48
N GLU A 201 -8.19 -5.60 12.57
CA GLU A 201 -7.61 -4.97 13.76
C GLU A 201 -6.24 -4.36 13.49
N ILE A 202 -5.39 -5.04 12.71
CA ILE A 202 -4.12 -4.52 12.23
C ILE A 202 -4.37 -3.27 11.37
N MET A 203 -5.31 -3.32 10.42
CA MET A 203 -5.65 -2.17 9.59
C MET A 203 -6.13 -0.97 10.42
N GLU A 204 -6.97 -1.18 11.43
CA GLU A 204 -7.45 -0.10 12.29
C GLU A 204 -6.31 0.50 13.13
N MET A 205 -5.42 -0.35 13.65
CA MET A 205 -4.19 0.09 14.33
C MET A 205 -3.30 0.93 13.40
N ILE A 206 -3.09 0.50 12.15
CA ILE A 206 -2.31 1.23 11.15
C ILE A 206 -2.97 2.58 10.85
N ARG A 207 -4.29 2.59 10.61
CA ARG A 207 -5.06 3.80 10.29
C ARG A 207 -4.90 4.86 11.38
N ARG A 208 -5.01 4.46 12.65
CA ARG A 208 -4.80 5.34 13.80
C ARG A 208 -3.35 5.82 13.89
N SER A 209 -2.39 4.90 13.73
CA SER A 209 -0.95 5.23 13.80
C SER A 209 -0.53 6.26 12.75
N LYS A 210 -1.00 6.12 11.51
CA LYS A 210 -0.74 7.10 10.44
C LYS A 210 -1.14 8.52 10.83
N GLN A 211 -2.26 8.71 11.55
CA GLN A 211 -2.72 10.04 11.95
C GLN A 211 -1.74 10.73 12.91
N VAL A 212 -1.21 9.98 13.88
CA VAL A 212 -0.20 10.48 14.83
C VAL A 212 1.09 10.86 14.11
N TYR A 213 1.64 9.96 13.30
CA TYR A 213 2.93 10.22 12.66
C TYR A 213 2.83 11.27 11.54
N ALA A 214 1.69 11.37 10.85
CA ALA A 214 1.42 12.46 9.92
C ALA A 214 1.40 13.82 10.62
N LEU A 215 0.80 13.91 11.80
CA LEU A 215 0.82 15.12 12.61
C LEU A 215 2.25 15.52 13.00
N MET A 216 3.00 14.58 13.56
CA MET A 216 4.37 14.80 14.01
C MET A 216 5.27 15.26 12.86
N PHE A 217 5.12 14.67 11.68
CA PHE A 217 5.89 15.06 10.52
C PHE A 217 5.44 16.40 9.93
N HIS A 218 4.17 16.53 9.54
CA HIS A 218 3.70 17.69 8.77
C HIS A 218 3.55 18.96 9.61
N GLN A 219 3.07 18.85 10.86
CA GLN A 219 2.81 20.01 11.70
C GLN A 219 3.96 20.31 12.66
N MET A 220 4.59 19.28 13.22
CA MET A 220 5.65 19.46 14.23
C MET A 220 7.06 19.40 13.66
N ARG A 221 7.21 19.05 12.39
CA ARG A 221 8.50 18.95 11.68
C ARG A 221 9.49 17.99 12.33
N ILE A 222 8.99 16.95 13.01
CA ILE A 222 9.81 15.84 13.52
C ILE A 222 10.12 14.94 12.33
N LEU A 223 11.30 15.11 11.71
CA LEU A 223 11.62 14.48 10.43
C LEU A 223 11.55 12.94 10.44
N PRO A 224 12.09 12.22 11.46
CA PRO A 224 12.00 10.75 11.50
C PRO A 224 10.57 10.20 11.58
N ALA A 225 9.58 11.04 11.91
CA ALA A 225 8.18 10.62 11.90
C ALA A 225 7.68 10.32 10.47
N ALA A 226 8.31 10.88 9.44
CA ALA A 226 8.03 10.54 8.05
C ALA A 226 8.34 9.06 7.75
N ASP A 227 9.44 8.54 8.29
CA ASP A 227 9.85 7.14 8.06
C ASP A 227 8.86 6.17 8.70
N VAL A 228 8.37 6.49 9.91
CA VAL A 228 7.32 5.70 10.57
C VAL A 228 6.01 5.75 9.79
N LEU A 229 5.62 6.94 9.33
CA LEU A 229 4.42 7.13 8.52
C LEU A 229 4.48 6.31 7.22
N HIS A 230 5.61 6.38 6.49
CA HIS A 230 5.82 5.61 5.28
C HIS A 230 5.87 4.10 5.55
N GLY A 231 6.46 3.68 6.67
CA GLY A 231 6.44 2.28 7.11
C GLY A 231 5.01 1.77 7.28
N PHE A 232 4.13 2.55 7.91
CA PHE A 232 2.72 2.22 8.05
C PHE A 232 1.94 2.23 6.73
N ILE A 233 2.18 3.19 5.83
CA ILE A 233 1.57 3.23 4.49
C ILE A 233 1.98 2.00 3.69
N THR A 234 3.27 1.63 3.74
CA THR A 234 3.79 0.45 3.04
C THR A 234 3.18 -0.83 3.59
N LEU A 235 3.06 -0.96 4.91
CA LEU A 235 2.42 -2.11 5.55
C LEU A 235 0.94 -2.22 5.13
N GLU A 236 0.20 -1.12 5.08
CA GLU A 236 -1.19 -1.08 4.58
C GLU A 236 -1.29 -1.54 3.13
N MET A 237 -0.40 -1.08 2.24
CA MET A 237 -0.35 -1.54 0.84
C MET A 237 -0.12 -3.05 0.75
N LEU A 238 0.80 -3.59 1.54
CA LEU A 238 1.09 -5.02 1.56
C LEU A 238 -0.10 -5.84 2.07
N ILE A 239 -0.85 -5.33 3.06
CA ILE A 239 -2.09 -5.97 3.54
C ILE A 239 -3.13 -6.01 2.43
N HIS A 240 -3.35 -4.89 1.73
CA HIS A 240 -4.29 -4.84 0.60
C HIS A 240 -3.87 -5.72 -0.58
N ALA A 241 -2.57 -5.89 -0.80
CA ALA A 241 -2.01 -6.82 -1.78
C ALA A 241 -2.08 -8.29 -1.34
N GLN A 242 -2.60 -8.59 -0.14
CA GLN A 242 -2.64 -9.93 0.47
C GLN A 242 -1.25 -10.56 0.64
N LEU A 243 -0.24 -9.72 0.87
CA LEU A 243 1.16 -10.12 1.03
C LEU A 243 1.59 -10.17 2.50
N VAL A 244 0.72 -9.84 3.46
CA VAL A 244 1.03 -9.85 4.90
C VAL A 244 0.44 -11.07 5.59
N ASP A 245 1.27 -11.75 6.35
CA ASP A 245 0.93 -12.97 7.07
C ASP A 245 1.81 -13.10 8.33
N LEU A 246 1.55 -14.09 9.17
CA LEU A 246 2.33 -14.32 10.38
C LEU A 246 3.83 -14.57 10.09
N ARG A 247 4.17 -15.04 8.88
CA ARG A 247 5.56 -15.25 8.40
C ARG A 247 6.39 -13.98 8.34
N ASN A 248 5.77 -12.86 7.97
CA ASN A 248 6.52 -11.65 7.60
C ASN A 248 6.11 -10.42 8.39
N ILE A 249 4.91 -10.41 9.01
CA ILE A 249 4.42 -9.26 9.76
C ILE A 249 5.41 -8.81 10.84
N PHE A 250 6.10 -9.75 11.48
CA PHE A 250 7.09 -9.43 12.51
C PHE A 250 8.28 -8.65 11.94
N ASN A 251 8.85 -9.12 10.83
CA ASN A 251 9.98 -8.43 10.18
C ASN A 251 9.55 -7.08 9.61
N LEU A 252 8.36 -7.01 8.99
CA LEU A 252 7.80 -5.76 8.47
C LEU A 252 7.56 -4.74 9.60
N TYR A 253 7.06 -5.21 10.74
CA TYR A 253 6.75 -4.35 11.87
C TYR A 253 8.00 -3.95 12.66
N LEU A 254 9.04 -4.79 12.70
CA LEU A 254 10.33 -4.43 13.29
C LEU A 254 10.97 -3.21 12.60
N ILE A 255 10.82 -3.07 11.27
CA ILE A 255 11.25 -1.87 10.53
C ILE A 255 10.56 -0.63 11.10
N ILE A 256 9.24 -0.70 11.32
CA ILE A 256 8.46 0.38 11.91
C ILE A 256 8.95 0.70 13.33
N LEU A 257 9.18 -0.32 14.17
CA LEU A 257 9.70 -0.13 15.53
C LEU A 257 11.07 0.57 15.55
N ASN A 258 11.97 0.21 14.63
CA ASN A 258 13.28 0.87 14.52
C ASN A 258 13.14 2.35 14.14
N HIS A 259 12.20 2.68 13.24
CA HIS A 259 11.88 4.08 12.93
C HIS A 259 11.22 4.79 14.12
N GLN A 260 10.34 4.12 14.88
CA GLN A 260 9.76 4.69 16.11
C GLN A 260 10.85 4.99 17.14
N TRP A 261 11.87 4.14 17.26
CA TRP A 261 13.02 4.41 18.10
C TRP A 261 13.81 5.65 17.65
N SER A 262 13.97 5.83 16.34
CA SER A 262 14.60 7.05 15.79
C SER A 262 13.80 8.31 16.13
N VAL A 263 12.47 8.24 16.10
CA VAL A 263 11.58 9.31 16.55
C VAL A 263 11.76 9.62 18.04
N ILE A 264 11.93 8.61 18.88
CA ILE A 264 12.17 8.79 20.32
C ILE A 264 13.46 9.58 20.54
N LEU A 265 14.56 9.17 19.89
CA LEU A 265 15.85 9.85 20.02
C LEU A 265 15.79 11.31 19.58
N GLU A 266 15.10 11.60 18.47
CA GLU A 266 14.91 12.95 17.97
C GLU A 266 14.11 13.83 18.95
N ILE A 267 13.04 13.29 19.54
CA ILE A 267 12.21 14.03 20.51
C ILE A 267 12.99 14.32 21.80
N GLU A 268 13.75 13.34 22.29
CA GLU A 268 14.57 13.51 23.50
C GLU A 268 15.67 14.56 23.30
N ALA A 269 16.28 14.60 22.11
CA ALA A 269 17.34 15.56 21.79
C ALA A 269 16.80 16.97 21.52
N ASN A 270 15.74 17.09 20.73
CA ASN A 270 15.38 18.34 20.06
C ASN A 270 13.98 18.88 20.42
N VAL A 271 13.16 18.12 21.18
CA VAL A 271 11.78 18.51 21.47
C VAL A 271 11.42 18.38 22.98
N PRO A 272 12.03 19.21 23.86
CA PRO A 272 11.87 19.12 25.32
C PRO A 272 10.41 19.20 25.82
N GLN A 273 9.56 19.95 25.12
CA GLN A 273 8.14 20.10 25.44
C GLN A 273 7.34 18.81 25.32
N ILE A 274 7.83 17.81 24.55
CA ILE A 274 7.24 16.48 24.45
C ILE A 274 7.99 15.51 25.34
N SER A 275 9.33 15.52 25.30
CA SER A 275 10.15 14.52 25.99
C SER A 275 9.98 14.53 27.51
N SER A 276 9.63 15.68 28.09
CA SER A 276 9.32 15.84 29.52
C SER A 276 7.94 15.33 29.94
N GLN A 277 7.07 14.95 29.00
CA GLN A 277 5.70 14.50 29.31
C GLN A 277 5.69 13.03 29.76
N ARG A 278 4.89 12.73 30.79
CA ARG A 278 4.74 11.36 31.32
C ARG A 278 4.28 10.38 30.23
N ASP A 279 3.36 10.79 29.38
CA ASP A 279 2.84 9.92 28.31
C ASP A 279 3.90 9.63 27.24
N PHE A 280 4.87 10.52 27.02
CA PHE A 280 5.99 10.24 26.13
C PHE A 280 6.93 9.18 26.72
N ALA A 281 7.22 9.26 28.02
CA ALA A 281 7.98 8.22 28.72
C ALA A 281 7.27 6.86 28.66
N ASN A 282 5.94 6.84 28.78
CA ASN A 282 5.15 5.63 28.61
C ASN A 282 5.19 5.09 27.18
N PHE A 283 5.10 5.95 26.16
CA PHE A 283 5.27 5.59 24.76
C PHE A 283 6.65 4.94 24.51
N LYS A 284 7.73 5.59 24.96
CA LYS A 284 9.10 5.07 24.86
C LYS A 284 9.22 3.67 25.47
N LYS A 285 8.64 3.48 26.66
CA LYS A 285 8.64 2.19 27.36
C LYS A 285 7.93 1.09 26.55
N GLN A 286 6.81 1.39 25.88
CA GLN A 286 6.10 0.40 25.06
C GLN A 286 6.90 -0.01 23.81
N VAL A 287 7.58 0.95 23.17
CA VAL A 287 8.49 0.66 22.04
C VAL A 287 9.67 -0.20 22.51
N GLU A 288 10.27 0.13 23.65
CA GLU A 288 11.38 -0.63 24.23
C GLU A 288 10.97 -2.07 24.60
N ILE A 289 9.83 -2.26 25.25
CA ILE A 289 9.28 -3.61 25.55
C ILE A 289 9.06 -4.38 24.25
N SER A 290 8.51 -3.73 23.22
CA SER A 290 8.28 -4.39 21.92
C SER A 290 9.60 -4.86 21.32
N LEU A 291 10.62 -4.01 21.27
CA LEU A 291 11.97 -4.38 20.79
C LEU A 291 12.61 -5.52 21.60
N GLN A 292 12.47 -5.51 22.94
CA GLN A 292 12.95 -6.59 23.80
C GLN A 292 12.24 -7.92 23.49
N ARG A 293 10.91 -7.90 23.31
CA ARG A 293 10.15 -9.10 22.93
C ARG A 293 10.57 -9.65 21.56
N TYR A 294 10.91 -8.79 20.61
CA TYR A 294 11.47 -9.22 19.33
C TYR A 294 12.79 -10.01 19.50
N GLN A 295 13.59 -9.70 20.53
CA GLN A 295 14.81 -10.44 20.84
C GLN A 295 14.55 -11.84 21.40
N GLU A 296 13.37 -12.09 21.99
CA GLU A 296 12.97 -13.41 22.48
C GLU A 296 12.64 -14.40 21.34
N ARG A 297 12.40 -13.89 20.12
CA ARG A 297 12.14 -14.67 18.88
C ARG A 297 11.00 -15.69 18.96
N HIS A 298 10.05 -15.45 19.86
CA HIS A 298 8.85 -16.26 19.97
C HIS A 298 7.71 -15.66 19.12
N PHE A 299 7.79 -15.88 17.81
CA PHE A 299 6.83 -15.36 16.84
C PHE A 299 5.57 -16.24 16.76
N SER A 300 4.53 -15.87 17.51
CA SER A 300 3.25 -16.56 17.59
C SER A 300 2.07 -15.61 17.43
N LEU A 301 0.85 -16.14 17.30
CA LEU A 301 -0.38 -15.33 17.31
C LEU A 301 -0.55 -14.55 18.61
N ASP A 302 -0.16 -15.14 19.74
CA ASP A 302 -0.17 -14.46 21.04
C ASP A 302 0.81 -13.29 21.05
N PHE A 303 1.99 -13.47 20.45
CA PHE A 303 2.96 -12.40 20.32
C PHE A 303 2.46 -11.28 19.41
N LEU A 304 1.84 -11.61 18.27
CA LEU A 304 1.22 -10.62 17.39
C LEU A 304 0.11 -9.83 18.11
N SER A 305 -0.74 -10.52 18.86
CA SER A 305 -1.77 -9.89 19.69
C SER A 305 -1.17 -8.96 20.74
N GLY A 306 -0.06 -9.38 21.37
CA GLY A 306 0.72 -8.55 22.28
C GLY A 306 1.29 -7.30 21.61
N LEU A 307 1.89 -7.42 20.41
CA LEU A 307 2.39 -6.29 19.64
C LEU A 307 1.30 -5.29 19.26
N MET A 308 0.14 -5.78 18.81
CA MET A 308 -1.01 -4.92 18.55
C MET A 308 -1.47 -4.19 19.81
N SER A 309 -1.46 -4.85 20.97
CA SER A 309 -1.77 -4.21 22.25
C SER A 309 -0.75 -3.13 22.61
N TYR A 310 0.55 -3.41 22.52
CA TYR A 310 1.61 -2.43 22.78
C TYR A 310 1.51 -1.22 21.85
N GLN A 311 1.29 -1.45 20.55
CA GLN A 311 1.08 -0.36 19.61
C GLN A 311 -0.20 0.42 19.88
N GLY A 312 -1.27 -0.27 20.29
CA GLY A 312 -2.51 0.38 20.73
C GLY A 312 -2.28 1.31 21.91
N GLU A 313 -1.43 0.93 22.87
CA GLU A 313 -1.01 1.78 23.98
C GLU A 313 -0.10 2.93 23.51
N CYS A 314 0.90 2.67 22.66
CA CYS A 314 1.72 3.70 22.02
C CYS A 314 0.83 4.78 21.40
N GLN A 315 -0.17 4.34 20.62
CA GLN A 315 -1.14 5.19 19.98
C GLN A 315 -1.94 6.01 20.99
N LYS A 316 -2.45 5.40 22.06
CA LYS A 316 -3.21 6.11 23.11
C LYS A 316 -2.37 7.19 23.80
N PHE A 317 -1.11 6.90 24.10
CA PHE A 317 -0.21 7.87 24.74
C PHE A 317 0.07 9.05 23.82
N MET A 318 0.41 8.79 22.56
CA MET A 318 0.63 9.84 21.57
C MET A 318 -0.66 10.60 21.25
N GLU A 319 -1.80 9.92 21.22
CA GLU A 319 -3.14 10.53 21.15
C GLU A 319 -3.42 11.49 22.30
N THR A 320 -2.91 11.20 23.48
CA THR A 320 -3.05 12.03 24.69
C THR A 320 -2.12 13.23 24.66
N ILE A 321 -0.83 13.03 24.34
CA ILE A 321 0.17 14.11 24.18
C ILE A 321 -0.31 15.14 23.17
N PHE A 322 -0.77 14.63 22.03
CA PHE A 322 -1.22 15.47 20.94
C PHE A 322 -2.73 15.65 20.96
N GLN A 323 -3.45 15.40 22.06
CA GLN A 323 -4.91 15.42 22.07
C GLN A 323 -5.49 16.76 21.58
N LYS A 324 -4.77 17.87 21.74
CA LYS A 324 -5.16 19.19 21.20
C LYS A 324 -4.96 19.29 19.68
N GLN A 325 -3.97 18.59 19.14
CA GLN A 325 -3.59 18.57 17.72
C GLN A 325 -4.20 17.38 16.94
N LEU A 326 -4.54 16.28 17.62
CA LEU A 326 -5.21 15.05 17.14
C LEU A 326 -6.71 15.07 17.36
N LYS A 327 -7.21 15.91 18.27
CA LYS A 327 -8.55 16.49 18.06
C LYS A 327 -8.51 16.98 16.62
N PRO A 328 -9.38 16.49 15.72
CA PRO A 328 -9.41 16.93 14.33
C PRO A 328 -9.37 18.44 14.40
N GLN A 329 -8.20 18.99 14.06
CA GLN A 329 -7.72 20.31 14.42
C GLN A 329 -8.92 21.20 14.60
N LYS A 330 -9.43 21.43 15.85
CA LYS A 330 -10.87 21.71 16.16
C LYS A 330 -11.42 22.21 14.87
N LYS A 331 -12.06 21.35 14.03
CA LYS A 331 -12.57 21.76 12.70
C LYS A 331 -13.05 23.14 13.01
N LEU A 332 -12.38 24.19 12.50
CA LEU A 332 -12.73 25.53 12.95
C LEU A 332 -14.23 25.47 12.87
N GLU A 333 -14.95 25.81 13.94
CA GLU A 333 -16.34 26.12 13.73
C GLU A 333 -16.33 27.40 12.87
N VAL A 334 -15.81 27.36 11.62
CA VAL A 334 -16.72 27.30 10.50
C VAL A 334 -17.83 26.35 10.97
N LYS A 335 -18.83 26.94 11.64
CA LYS A 335 -20.23 26.56 11.46
C LYS A 335 -20.28 25.89 10.10
N THR A 336 -20.79 24.68 9.99
CA THR A 336 -21.16 24.10 8.70
C THR A 336 -21.94 25.13 7.88
N THR A 337 -21.21 26.00 7.19
CA THR A 337 -21.37 26.34 5.81
C THR A 337 -20.57 25.21 5.18
N ASP A 338 -21.21 24.04 5.23
CA ASP A 338 -21.33 23.15 4.10
C ASP A 338 -20.47 23.65 2.92
N THR A 339 -19.38 22.97 2.60
CA THR A 339 -18.48 23.43 1.53
C THR A 339 -19.20 23.49 0.18
N SER A 340 -20.28 22.73 0.02
CA SER A 340 -21.31 23.02 -1.00
C SER A 340 -21.99 24.36 -0.71
N ALA A 341 -22.51 24.61 0.49
CA ALA A 341 -23.06 25.93 0.87
C ALA A 341 -22.14 27.14 0.67
N VAL A 342 -20.80 27.08 0.73
CA VAL A 342 -19.97 28.28 0.48
C VAL A 342 -19.96 28.65 -1.00
N VAL A 343 -19.76 27.68 -1.89
CA VAL A 343 -19.89 27.89 -3.34
C VAL A 343 -21.34 28.22 -3.71
N GLU A 344 -22.32 27.57 -3.08
CA GLU A 344 -23.74 27.91 -3.24
C GLU A 344 -24.08 29.32 -2.70
N ASN A 345 -23.43 29.77 -1.62
CA ASN A 345 -23.58 31.13 -1.10
C ASN A 345 -23.00 32.15 -2.08
N ILE A 346 -21.86 31.83 -2.71
CA ILE A 346 -21.32 32.66 -3.80
C ILE A 346 -22.32 32.71 -4.95
N LYS A 347 -22.94 31.58 -5.32
CA LYS A 347 -23.97 31.54 -6.38
C LYS A 347 -25.13 32.49 -6.13
N VAL A 348 -25.53 32.71 -4.89
CA VAL A 348 -26.66 33.59 -4.55
C VAL A 348 -26.26 34.99 -4.04
N ARG A 349 -24.96 35.29 -3.96
CA ARG A 349 -24.41 36.55 -3.42
C ARG A 349 -24.66 37.73 -4.36
N SER A 350 -25.38 38.76 -3.90
CA SER A 350 -25.49 40.04 -4.62
C SER A 350 -24.42 41.07 -4.30
N ALA A 351 -23.76 40.95 -3.13
CA ALA A 351 -22.74 41.89 -2.68
C ALA A 351 -21.53 41.89 -3.62
N PRO A 352 -20.86 43.05 -3.81
CA PRO A 352 -19.65 43.14 -4.64
C PRO A 352 -18.58 42.12 -4.26
N PHE A 353 -17.82 41.71 -5.28
CA PHE A 353 -16.62 40.89 -5.14
C PHE A 353 -15.44 41.80 -4.82
N GLU A 354 -14.86 41.62 -3.63
CA GLU A 354 -13.81 42.46 -3.06
C GLU A 354 -12.41 41.92 -3.39
N GLU A 355 -11.36 42.71 -3.18
CA GLU A 355 -9.97 42.29 -3.41
C GLU A 355 -9.56 41.06 -2.59
N ARG A 356 -10.21 40.85 -1.45
CA ARG A 356 -10.02 39.67 -0.61
C ARG A 356 -11.36 39.10 -0.23
N MET A 357 -11.48 37.78 -0.30
CA MET A 357 -12.67 37.09 0.16
C MET A 357 -12.32 35.72 0.70
N ASN A 358 -13.15 35.19 1.59
CA ASN A 358 -13.01 33.83 2.05
C ASN A 358 -13.85 32.90 1.15
N ILE A 359 -13.21 31.98 0.43
CA ILE A 359 -13.87 30.94 -0.37
C ILE A 359 -13.44 29.59 0.22
N GLU A 360 -14.40 28.73 0.55
CA GLU A 360 -14.14 27.40 1.12
C GLU A 360 -13.24 27.40 2.38
N GLY A 361 -13.31 28.46 3.20
CA GLY A 361 -12.47 28.58 4.39
C GLY A 361 -11.03 29.02 4.10
N GLN A 362 -10.70 29.33 2.84
CA GLN A 362 -9.41 29.86 2.43
C GLN A 362 -9.51 31.36 2.14
N ASP A 363 -8.52 32.12 2.59
CA ASP A 363 -8.40 33.52 2.22
C ASP A 363 -7.90 33.59 0.77
N MET A 364 -8.74 34.16 -0.08
CA MET A 364 -8.50 34.34 -1.50
C MET A 364 -8.19 35.81 -1.78
N VAL A 365 -7.34 36.04 -2.77
CA VAL A 365 -7.08 37.36 -3.35
C VAL A 365 -7.59 37.39 -4.77
N LEU A 366 -8.28 38.48 -5.13
CA LEU A 366 -8.68 38.79 -6.49
C LEU A 366 -7.40 39.02 -7.31
N ILE A 367 -7.18 38.18 -8.31
CA ILE A 367 -6.01 38.28 -9.20
C ILE A 367 -6.36 38.98 -10.52
N ASP A 368 -7.63 38.89 -10.95
CA ASP A 368 -8.06 39.46 -12.22
C ASP A 368 -9.56 39.74 -12.28
N THR A 369 -9.97 40.63 -13.18
CA THR A 369 -11.39 40.95 -13.45
C THR A 369 -11.59 41.16 -14.94
N ILE A 370 -12.52 40.40 -15.50
CA ILE A 370 -12.83 40.43 -16.94
C ILE A 370 -14.23 41.02 -17.11
N ASP A 371 -14.34 42.04 -17.96
CA ASP A 371 -15.57 42.71 -18.28
C ASP A 371 -15.85 42.56 -19.79
N PRO A 372 -16.77 41.67 -20.20
CA PRO A 372 -16.92 41.28 -21.61
C PRO A 372 -17.59 42.36 -22.47
N ILE A 373 -17.90 43.54 -21.93
CA ILE A 373 -18.44 44.67 -22.69
C ILE A 373 -17.48 45.87 -22.73
N ASP A 374 -16.41 45.84 -21.93
CA ASP A 374 -15.35 46.85 -21.94
C ASP A 374 -14.32 46.50 -23.02
N PRO A 375 -14.15 47.32 -24.08
CA PRO A 375 -13.22 47.03 -25.17
C PRO A 375 -11.77 46.81 -24.72
N ASP A 376 -11.33 47.52 -23.67
CA ASP A 376 -9.97 47.38 -23.16
C ASP A 376 -9.81 46.06 -22.39
N SER A 377 -10.84 45.63 -21.67
CA SER A 377 -10.88 44.31 -21.01
C SER A 377 -10.99 43.17 -22.03
N GLU A 378 -11.85 43.28 -23.06
CA GLU A 378 -11.97 42.29 -24.13
C GLU A 378 -10.61 42.05 -24.81
N LYS A 379 -9.96 43.15 -25.25
CA LYS A 379 -8.64 43.08 -25.90
C LYS A 379 -7.56 42.61 -24.93
N GLY A 380 -7.61 43.07 -23.68
CA GLY A 380 -6.67 42.71 -22.64
C GLY A 380 -6.64 41.21 -22.38
N HIS A 381 -7.79 40.57 -22.28
CA HIS A 381 -7.93 39.15 -21.91
C HIS A 381 -8.06 38.23 -23.12
N GLN A 382 -7.77 38.71 -24.34
CA GLN A 382 -7.99 37.95 -25.58
C GLN A 382 -9.40 37.34 -25.64
N TRP A 383 -10.38 38.04 -25.07
CA TRP A 383 -11.74 37.54 -24.93
C TRP A 383 -12.35 37.44 -26.32
N ARG A 384 -12.80 36.24 -26.70
CA ARG A 384 -13.43 35.98 -27.98
C ARG A 384 -14.43 34.84 -27.90
N ILE A 385 -15.48 34.97 -28.70
CA ILE A 385 -16.41 33.88 -29.01
C ILE A 385 -16.20 33.55 -30.47
N THR A 386 -16.12 32.26 -30.77
CA THR A 386 -15.88 31.76 -32.13
C THR A 386 -16.78 30.58 -32.44
N GLY A 387 -17.31 30.52 -33.65
CA GLY A 387 -18.12 29.40 -34.14
C GLY A 387 -19.55 29.40 -33.56
N GLU A 388 -20.00 30.52 -33.00
CA GLU A 388 -21.35 30.71 -32.51
C GLU A 388 -22.37 30.69 -33.66
N ARG A 389 -23.58 30.20 -33.35
CA ARG A 389 -24.77 30.36 -34.17
C ARG A 389 -25.38 31.75 -33.99
N ASP A 390 -25.41 32.22 -32.74
CA ASP A 390 -25.91 33.54 -32.38
C ASP A 390 -25.07 34.14 -31.23
N LYS A 391 -24.99 35.47 -31.19
CA LYS A 391 -24.29 36.24 -30.17
C LYS A 391 -24.87 37.64 -30.08
N TYR A 392 -25.20 38.06 -28.87
CA TYR A 392 -25.73 39.40 -28.63
C TYR A 392 -25.24 39.96 -27.28
N ARG A 393 -25.10 41.28 -27.23
CA ARG A 393 -24.84 42.02 -25.99
C ARG A 393 -26.18 42.34 -25.34
N THR A 394 -26.26 42.16 -24.03
CA THR A 394 -27.49 42.42 -23.29
C THR A 394 -27.20 43.19 -22.01
N ARG A 395 -28.11 44.08 -21.64
CA ARG A 395 -28.11 44.79 -20.37
C ARG A 395 -29.38 44.39 -19.63
N GLN A 396 -29.22 43.85 -18.44
CA GLN A 396 -30.31 43.25 -17.70
C GLN A 396 -30.34 43.77 -16.27
N LYS A 397 -31.55 44.02 -15.77
CA LYS A 397 -31.80 44.38 -14.37
C LYS A 397 -32.62 43.27 -13.72
N LEU A 398 -31.95 42.36 -13.03
CA LEU A 398 -32.54 41.15 -12.45
C LEU A 398 -32.33 41.10 -10.93
N LYS A 399 -33.00 40.15 -10.28
CA LYS A 399 -32.90 39.91 -8.83
C LYS A 399 -32.04 38.70 -8.50
N TYR A 400 -31.24 38.82 -7.44
CA TYR A 400 -30.63 37.69 -6.73
C TYR A 400 -31.64 37.08 -5.73
N PRO A 401 -31.40 35.85 -5.23
CA PRO A 401 -32.28 35.19 -4.25
C PRO A 401 -32.41 35.93 -2.91
N ASP A 402 -31.42 36.73 -2.56
CA ASP A 402 -31.46 37.62 -1.39
C ASP A 402 -32.38 38.85 -1.57
N GLY A 403 -32.98 39.01 -2.76
CA GLY A 403 -33.92 40.08 -3.11
C GLY A 403 -33.27 41.32 -3.71
N ALA A 404 -31.93 41.42 -3.69
CA ALA A 404 -31.23 42.55 -4.28
C ALA A 404 -31.40 42.59 -5.80
N THR A 405 -31.67 43.77 -6.34
CA THR A 405 -31.78 43.99 -7.78
C THR A 405 -30.50 44.62 -8.29
N VAL A 406 -29.81 43.93 -9.19
CA VAL A 406 -28.55 44.39 -9.78
C VAL A 406 -28.76 44.59 -11.29
N GLU A 407 -28.26 45.70 -11.81
CA GLU A 407 -28.17 45.93 -13.25
C GLU A 407 -26.75 45.62 -13.71
N ASP A 408 -26.61 44.79 -14.75
CA ASP A 408 -25.33 44.45 -15.35
C ASP A 408 -25.47 44.28 -16.86
N ALA A 409 -24.35 44.32 -17.58
CA ALA A 409 -24.31 44.07 -19.00
C ALA A 409 -23.22 43.05 -19.36
N GLY A 410 -23.53 42.23 -20.35
CA GLY A 410 -22.74 41.04 -20.68
C GLY A 410 -23.01 40.56 -22.08
N VAL A 411 -22.46 39.39 -22.40
CA VAL A 411 -22.61 38.74 -23.70
C VAL A 411 -23.29 37.40 -23.51
N ALA A 412 -24.27 37.12 -24.36
CA ALA A 412 -24.87 35.79 -24.50
C ALA A 412 -24.52 35.24 -25.87
N PHE A 413 -24.33 33.92 -25.95
CA PHE A 413 -24.03 33.24 -27.19
C PHE A 413 -24.57 31.82 -27.20
N GLU A 414 -24.86 31.34 -28.40
CA GLU A 414 -25.40 30.01 -28.65
C GLU A 414 -24.50 29.23 -29.60
N GLY A 415 -24.07 28.03 -29.20
CA GLY A 415 -23.09 27.24 -29.94
C GLY A 415 -21.69 27.88 -29.96
N GLY A 416 -20.74 27.26 -30.66
CA GLY A 416 -19.35 27.74 -30.70
C GLY A 416 -18.61 27.52 -29.38
N GLN A 417 -17.64 28.40 -29.08
CA GLN A 417 -16.86 28.37 -27.86
C GLN A 417 -16.44 29.79 -27.43
N LEU A 418 -16.38 30.00 -26.12
CA LEU A 418 -15.80 31.18 -25.49
C LEU A 418 -14.34 30.90 -25.11
N GLU A 419 -13.45 31.82 -25.40
CA GLU A 419 -12.04 31.77 -25.02
C GLU A 419 -11.62 33.10 -24.37
N PHE A 420 -10.87 33.03 -23.28
CA PHE A 420 -10.31 34.18 -22.57
C PHE A 420 -9.06 33.78 -21.78
N GLU A 421 -8.26 34.78 -21.40
CA GLU A 421 -7.04 34.63 -20.61
C GLU A 421 -7.20 35.32 -19.26
N VAL A 422 -6.95 34.58 -18.17
CA VAL A 422 -6.85 35.11 -16.81
C VAL A 422 -5.40 35.50 -16.55
N LYS A 423 -5.17 36.70 -16.06
CA LYS A 423 -3.86 37.29 -15.78
C LYS A 423 -3.49 37.26 -14.30
N ASN A 424 -2.24 37.63 -14.02
CA ASN A 424 -1.67 37.70 -12.67
C ASN A 424 -1.78 36.38 -11.89
N VAL A 425 -1.73 35.28 -12.61
CA VAL A 425 -1.86 33.94 -12.04
C VAL A 425 -0.52 33.54 -11.42
N GLU A 426 -0.55 33.03 -10.19
CA GLU A 426 0.60 32.37 -9.56
C GLU A 426 0.53 30.86 -9.86
N PRO A 427 1.55 30.29 -10.55
CA PRO A 427 1.59 28.86 -10.86
C PRO A 427 1.52 27.97 -9.61
N GLY A 428 0.91 26.80 -9.75
CA GLY A 428 0.81 25.79 -8.68
C GLY A 428 -0.25 26.09 -7.62
N LYS A 429 -1.21 26.97 -7.90
CA LYS A 429 -2.36 27.29 -7.04
C LYS A 429 -3.67 27.16 -7.81
N ASP A 430 -4.72 26.75 -7.12
CA ASP A 430 -6.07 26.70 -7.67
C ASP A 430 -6.51 28.11 -8.12
N VAL A 431 -7.21 28.19 -9.25
CA VAL A 431 -7.81 29.43 -9.75
C VAL A 431 -9.33 29.26 -9.77
N TYR A 432 -10.03 30.11 -9.02
CA TYR A 432 -11.50 30.15 -8.98
C TYR A 432 -11.96 31.24 -9.94
N VAL A 433 -12.65 30.84 -11.01
CA VAL A 433 -13.28 31.74 -11.97
C VAL A 433 -14.74 31.85 -11.59
N VAL A 434 -15.15 33.05 -11.18
CA VAL A 434 -16.53 33.38 -10.84
C VAL A 434 -17.09 34.30 -11.90
N TRP A 435 -18.26 34.01 -12.46
CA TRP A 435 -18.93 34.95 -13.36
C TRP A 435 -20.40 35.08 -13.06
N ARG A 436 -20.94 36.27 -13.31
CA ARG A 436 -22.37 36.50 -13.20
C ARG A 436 -23.09 35.96 -14.44
N MET A 437 -24.23 35.30 -14.22
CA MET A 437 -25.09 34.77 -15.26
C MET A 437 -26.58 34.87 -14.90
N ASP A 438 -27.41 35.00 -15.93
CA ASP A 438 -28.86 34.83 -15.91
C ASP A 438 -29.23 33.34 -15.90
N TYR A 439 -29.79 32.92 -14.77
CA TYR A 439 -30.12 31.54 -14.40
C TYR A 439 -31.59 31.17 -14.67
N VAL A 440 -32.21 31.80 -15.67
CA VAL A 440 -33.57 31.46 -16.09
C VAL A 440 -33.71 30.01 -16.60
N HIS A 441 -32.64 29.47 -17.20
CA HIS A 441 -32.56 28.11 -17.77
C HIS A 441 -31.18 27.51 -17.55
N GLY A 442 -30.83 27.18 -16.31
CA GLY A 442 -29.54 26.63 -15.93
C GLY A 442 -29.42 25.12 -16.10
N ASP A 443 -30.02 24.50 -17.11
CA ASP A 443 -29.89 23.06 -17.40
C ASP A 443 -28.99 22.87 -18.63
N TRP A 444 -27.69 23.16 -18.47
CA TRP A 444 -26.71 23.10 -19.55
C TRP A 444 -25.36 22.57 -19.06
N GLU A 445 -24.62 21.97 -19.98
CA GLU A 445 -23.28 21.47 -19.74
C GLU A 445 -22.31 22.05 -20.77
N ALA A 446 -21.10 22.42 -20.33
CA ALA A 446 -20.02 22.89 -21.18
C ALA A 446 -18.72 22.12 -20.94
N GLU A 447 -18.04 21.76 -22.01
CA GLU A 447 -16.64 21.32 -21.96
C GLU A 447 -15.76 22.50 -21.59
N VAL A 448 -14.80 22.27 -20.68
CA VAL A 448 -13.83 23.28 -20.27
C VAL A 448 -12.43 22.78 -20.55
N GLU A 449 -11.60 23.65 -21.12
CA GLU A 449 -10.17 23.42 -21.29
C GLU A 449 -9.37 24.54 -20.65
N ALA A 450 -8.24 24.21 -20.05
CA ALA A 450 -7.24 25.17 -19.58
C ALA A 450 -5.88 24.83 -20.18
N ASN A 451 -5.24 25.82 -20.83
CA ASN A 451 -3.96 25.66 -21.54
C ASN A 451 -3.92 24.39 -22.42
N ASP A 452 -4.96 24.23 -23.25
CA ASP A 452 -5.17 23.13 -24.19
C ASP A 452 -5.25 21.73 -23.53
N LYS A 453 -5.55 21.68 -22.23
CA LYS A 453 -5.90 20.45 -21.51
C LYS A 453 -7.37 20.44 -21.13
N ARG A 454 -8.04 19.33 -21.45
CA ARG A 454 -9.43 19.10 -21.05
C ARG A 454 -9.56 18.93 -19.54
N LEU A 455 -10.48 19.66 -18.95
CA LEU A 455 -10.84 19.62 -17.53
C LEU A 455 -12.20 18.92 -17.34
N ALA A 456 -12.68 18.86 -16.10
CA ALA A 456 -14.03 18.43 -15.80
C ALA A 456 -15.06 19.37 -16.46
N ASN A 457 -16.16 18.83 -16.97
CA ASN A 457 -17.19 19.66 -17.59
C ASN A 457 -17.83 20.62 -16.57
N CYS A 458 -18.17 21.84 -17.01
CA CYS A 458 -18.96 22.77 -16.23
C CYS A 458 -20.44 22.42 -16.38
N ILE A 459 -21.04 21.91 -15.30
CA ILE A 459 -22.44 21.51 -15.27
C ILE A 459 -23.23 22.57 -14.53
N CYS A 460 -24.17 23.21 -15.23
CA CYS A 460 -25.24 24.01 -14.64
C CYS A 460 -26.49 23.12 -14.56
N ALA A 461 -27.10 23.04 -13.37
CA ALA A 461 -28.33 22.28 -13.18
C ALA A 461 -29.39 23.13 -12.45
N GLY A 462 -30.60 23.19 -13.00
CA GLY A 462 -31.77 23.85 -12.42
C GLY A 462 -32.19 25.14 -13.14
N SER A 463 -33.18 25.85 -12.59
CA SER A 463 -33.62 27.14 -13.13
C SER A 463 -34.33 27.98 -12.07
N ASP A 464 -34.32 29.31 -12.24
CA ASP A 464 -35.09 30.23 -11.42
C ASP A 464 -35.64 31.38 -12.27
N ARG A 465 -36.96 31.43 -12.43
CA ARG A 465 -37.64 32.47 -13.23
C ARG A 465 -37.90 33.76 -12.46
N LYS A 466 -37.72 33.78 -11.14
CA LYS A 466 -38.03 34.92 -10.26
C LYS A 466 -36.78 35.66 -9.81
N ALA A 467 -35.82 34.93 -9.24
CA ALA A 467 -34.52 35.44 -8.86
C ALA A 467 -33.48 34.89 -9.84
N ARG A 468 -33.30 35.58 -10.96
CA ARG A 468 -32.52 35.08 -12.10
C ARG A 468 -31.02 35.30 -11.98
N TRP A 469 -30.54 36.24 -11.16
CA TRP A 469 -29.09 36.41 -11.02
C TRP A 469 -28.46 35.25 -10.24
N ARG A 470 -27.38 34.69 -10.78
CA ARG A 470 -26.45 33.79 -10.09
C ARG A 470 -25.01 34.15 -10.40
N ASN A 471 -24.09 33.80 -9.50
CA ASN A 471 -22.67 33.77 -9.80
C ASN A 471 -22.22 32.32 -9.99
N TRP A 472 -21.88 31.92 -11.20
CA TRP A 472 -21.35 30.58 -11.43
C TRP A 472 -19.88 30.53 -11.06
N VAL A 473 -19.43 29.42 -10.50
CA VAL A 473 -18.05 29.22 -10.05
C VAL A 473 -17.50 27.99 -10.75
N TYR A 474 -16.32 28.13 -11.35
CA TYR A 474 -15.55 27.03 -11.90
C TYR A 474 -14.12 27.07 -11.34
N VAL A 475 -13.60 25.92 -10.92
CA VAL A 475 -12.29 25.81 -10.27
C VAL A 475 -11.32 25.10 -11.20
N VAL A 476 -10.23 25.77 -11.54
CA VAL A 476 -9.09 25.18 -12.24
C VAL A 476 -8.07 24.76 -11.20
N LEU A 477 -7.87 23.45 -11.05
CA LEU A 477 -6.96 22.90 -10.03
C LEU A 477 -5.50 23.26 -10.31
N ALA A 478 -4.72 23.41 -9.24
CA ALA A 478 -3.31 23.80 -9.23
C ALA A 478 -2.43 23.00 -10.21
N GLU A 479 -2.76 21.73 -10.46
CA GLU A 479 -2.00 20.87 -11.39
C GLU A 479 -2.06 21.32 -12.86
N TYR A 480 -3.13 22.06 -13.22
CA TYR A 480 -3.35 22.64 -14.55
C TYR A 480 -2.87 24.10 -14.63
N VAL A 481 -2.60 24.75 -13.50
CA VAL A 481 -2.16 26.15 -13.43
C VAL A 481 -0.63 26.20 -13.40
N ARG A 482 -0.01 26.22 -14.58
CA ARG A 482 1.46 26.13 -14.73
C ARG A 482 2.15 27.40 -15.21
N GLU A 483 1.36 28.37 -15.64
CA GLU A 483 1.82 29.59 -16.27
C GLU A 483 1.27 30.82 -15.54
N VAL A 484 1.89 31.97 -15.76
CA VAL A 484 1.46 33.25 -15.17
C VAL A 484 0.21 33.85 -15.82
N THR A 485 -0.24 33.21 -16.90
CA THR A 485 -1.47 33.50 -17.62
C THR A 485 -2.17 32.16 -17.87
N LEU A 486 -3.47 32.12 -17.61
CA LEU A 486 -4.29 30.91 -17.74
C LEU A 486 -5.30 31.12 -18.86
N ARG A 487 -5.11 30.42 -19.99
CA ARG A 487 -6.06 30.44 -21.10
C ARG A 487 -7.15 29.43 -20.86
N VAL A 488 -8.40 29.89 -20.80
CA VAL A 488 -9.58 29.07 -20.54
C VAL A 488 -10.48 29.07 -21.78
N LYS A 489 -10.94 27.88 -22.17
CA LYS A 489 -11.95 27.69 -23.23
C LYS A 489 -13.18 27.03 -22.62
N ILE A 490 -14.36 27.56 -22.94
CA ILE A 490 -15.67 27.03 -22.52
C ILE A 490 -16.51 26.78 -23.76
N LYS A 491 -16.90 25.52 -23.97
CA LYS A 491 -17.65 25.07 -25.14
C LYS A 491 -18.96 24.41 -24.71
N PRO A 492 -20.14 25.03 -24.97
CA PRO A 492 -21.43 24.40 -24.69
C PRO A 492 -21.56 23.06 -25.42
N VAL A 493 -22.00 22.02 -24.70
CA VAL A 493 -22.27 20.67 -25.24
C VAL A 493 -23.77 20.47 -25.47
N THR A 494 -24.60 21.07 -24.61
CA THR A 494 -26.06 20.99 -24.74
C THR A 494 -26.53 21.85 -25.91
N ALA A 495 -27.08 21.22 -26.95
CA ALA A 495 -27.65 21.92 -28.10
C ALA A 495 -28.84 22.80 -27.66
N ASP A 496 -28.96 23.98 -28.30
CA ASP A 496 -30.07 24.93 -28.14
C ASP A 496 -30.18 25.64 -26.77
N ARG A 497 -29.04 25.86 -26.09
CA ARG A 497 -28.96 26.66 -24.85
C ARG A 497 -27.92 27.77 -24.96
N ASP A 498 -28.34 29.00 -24.67
CA ASP A 498 -27.45 30.15 -24.57
C ASP A 498 -26.61 30.08 -23.29
N ILE A 499 -25.29 30.21 -23.42
CA ILE A 499 -24.43 30.57 -22.29
C ILE A 499 -24.33 32.09 -22.26
N ASN A 500 -24.63 32.67 -21.10
CA ASN A 500 -24.49 34.10 -20.87
C ASN A 500 -23.42 34.37 -19.81
N VAL A 501 -22.54 35.32 -20.13
CA VAL A 501 -21.39 35.68 -19.30
C VAL A 501 -21.42 37.20 -19.15
N PHE A 502 -21.64 37.63 -17.92
CA PHE A 502 -21.51 39.02 -17.52
C PHE A 502 -20.12 39.20 -16.90
N LYS A 503 -19.97 40.08 -15.91
CA LYS A 503 -18.68 40.32 -15.26
C LYS A 503 -18.10 39.04 -14.65
N MET A 504 -16.79 38.88 -14.79
CA MET A 504 -16.02 37.76 -14.25
C MET A 504 -14.95 38.23 -13.27
N TRP A 505 -14.66 37.41 -12.26
CA TRP A 505 -13.64 37.61 -11.25
C TRP A 505 -12.82 36.34 -11.08
N ALA A 506 -11.50 36.48 -11.02
CA ALA A 506 -10.59 35.37 -10.79
C ALA A 506 -9.90 35.51 -9.43
N TYR A 507 -9.89 34.42 -8.66
CA TYR A 507 -9.35 34.38 -7.30
C TYR A 507 -8.32 33.26 -7.12
N GLN A 508 -7.29 33.51 -6.31
CA GLN A 508 -6.31 32.50 -5.88
C GLN A 508 -6.06 32.54 -4.36
N PRO A 509 -5.67 31.42 -3.74
CA PRO A 509 -5.38 31.37 -2.31
C PRO A 509 -4.14 32.19 -1.93
N VAL A 510 -4.25 32.92 -0.83
CA VAL A 510 -3.15 33.68 -0.23
C VAL A 510 -2.06 32.72 0.23
N LYS A 511 -0.80 33.07 -0.04
CA LYS A 511 0.37 32.31 0.41
C LYS A 511 0.36 32.27 1.94
N ARG A 512 0.20 31.08 2.54
CA ARG A 512 0.51 30.91 3.97
C ARG A 512 2.03 31.06 4.11
N GLY A 513 2.46 32.19 4.67
CA GLY A 513 3.85 32.45 5.03
C GLY A 513 4.38 31.51 6.09
#